data_AF-A0AAN5T1N9-F1
#
_entry.id   AF-A0AAN5T1N9-F1
#
_cell.length_a   1.000
_cell.length_b   1.000
_cell.length_c   1.000
_cell.angle_alpha   90.00
_cell.angle_beta   90.00
_cell.angle_gamma   90.00
#
_symmetry.space_group_name_H-M   'P 1'
#
loop_
_entity.id
_entity.type
_entity.pdbx_description
1 polymer ?
#
loop_
_entity_poly.entity_id
_entity_poly.type
_entity_poly.pdbx_seq_one_letter_code
_entity_poly.pdbx_strand_id
1 'polypeptide(L)'
;MSKHQGFTLMEVLVSLMLMTTVVLMLVEQQLKTRDIINHLIWRIQGSQYLDQVDEALYISENRLPLPPSNYHFDIRRSQKKIILNVTWFKKSQSIIRSYDLDAH
;
A
#
# COMPACT_ATOMS: atom_id res chain seq x y z
N MET A 1 -30.02 52.67 -11.58
CA MET A 1 -29.04 52.93 -10.49
C MET A 1 -28.43 51.61 -10.07
N SER A 2 -27.22 51.31 -10.56
CA SER A 2 -26.47 50.09 -10.29
C SER A 2 -25.96 50.08 -8.86
N LYS A 3 -26.72 49.48 -7.94
CA LYS A 3 -26.34 49.30 -6.55
C LYS A 3 -25.18 48.31 -6.49
N HIS A 4 -23.95 48.82 -6.43
CA HIS A 4 -22.77 47.99 -6.20
C HIS A 4 -22.83 47.54 -4.74
N GLN A 5 -23.47 46.39 -4.49
CA GLN A 5 -23.34 45.68 -3.23
C GLN A 5 -21.93 45.10 -3.18
N GLY A 6 -20.99 45.87 -2.62
CA GLY A 6 -19.67 45.34 -2.27
C GLY A 6 -19.79 44.32 -1.15
N PHE A 7 -18.90 43.33 -1.14
CA PHE A 7 -18.82 42.37 -0.04
C PHE A 7 -18.47 43.09 1.25
N THR A 8 -19.19 42.75 2.31
CA THR A 8 -18.85 43.22 3.65
C THR A 8 -17.56 42.55 4.14
N LEU A 9 -16.79 43.22 5.00
CA LEU A 9 -15.56 42.66 5.55
C LEU A 9 -15.79 41.30 6.24
N MET A 10 -16.95 41.13 6.88
CA MET A 10 -17.34 39.86 7.51
C MET A 10 -17.59 38.76 6.48
N GLU A 11 -18.28 39.06 5.37
CA GLU A 11 -18.48 38.08 4.29
C GLU A 11 -17.14 37.65 3.67
N VAL A 12 -16.20 38.58 3.49
CA VAL A 12 -14.84 38.27 3.00
C VAL A 12 -14.09 37.39 3.98
N LEU A 13 -14.13 37.72 5.28
CA LEU A 13 -13.45 36.94 6.32
C LEU A 13 -14.02 35.53 6.45
N VAL A 14 -15.35 35.39 6.45
CA VAL A 14 -16.02 34.09 6.49
C VAL A 14 -15.71 33.27 5.24
N SER A 15 -15.76 33.88 4.05
CA SER A 15 -15.42 33.19 2.80
C SER A 15 -13.96 32.74 2.79
N LEU A 16 -13.05 33.56 3.30
CA LEU A 16 -11.63 33.21 3.41
C LEU A 16 -11.41 32.07 4.40
N MET A 17 -12.05 32.10 5.57
CA MET A 17 -11.99 31.01 6.55
C MET A 17 -12.53 29.69 5.99
N LEU A 18 -13.66 29.73 5.27
CA LEU A 18 -14.22 28.54 4.64
C LEU A 18 -13.27 27.99 3.57
N MET A 19 -12.73 28.87 2.73
CA MET A 19 -11.79 28.48 1.68
C MET A 19 -10.54 27.83 2.27
N THR A 20 -9.93 28.42 3.29
CA THR A 20 -8.72 27.85 3.92
C THR A 20 -9.02 26.51 4.59
N THR A 21 -10.16 26.39 5.27
CA THR A 21 -10.58 25.13 5.91
C THR A 21 -10.77 24.02 4.89
N VAL A 22 -11.46 24.31 3.78
CA VAL A 22 -11.67 23.33 2.70
C VAL A 22 -10.36 22.92 2.06
N VAL A 23 -9.47 23.88 1.78
CA VAL A 23 -8.14 23.59 1.20
C VAL A 23 -7.32 22.70 2.14
N LEU A 24 -7.28 23.02 3.44
CA LEU A 24 -6.58 22.21 4.44
C LEU A 24 -7.14 20.78 4.51
N MET A 25 -8.46 20.64 4.55
CA MET A 25 -9.12 19.33 4.58
C MET A 25 -8.82 18.51 3.31
N LEU A 26 -8.82 19.15 2.13
CA LEU A 26 -8.48 18.50 0.87
C LEU A 26 -7.02 18.04 0.83
N VAL A 27 -6.09 18.85 1.33
CA VAL A 27 -4.67 18.46 1.42
C VAL A 27 -4.50 17.27 2.36
N GLU A 28 -5.12 17.31 3.55
CA GLU A 28 -5.06 16.20 4.49
C GLU A 28 -5.65 14.92 3.90
N GLN A 29 -6.80 15.04 3.22
CA GLN A 29 -7.44 13.92 2.52
C GLN A 29 -6.52 13.36 1.43
N GLN A 30 -5.90 14.22 0.61
CA GLN A 30 -5.00 13.79 -0.46
C GLN A 30 -3.79 13.02 0.08
N LEU A 31 -3.22 13.46 1.21
CA LEU A 31 -2.11 12.77 1.86
C LEU A 31 -2.51 11.38 2.37
N LYS A 32 -3.67 11.28 3.04
CA LYS A 32 -4.20 9.99 3.52
C LYS A 32 -4.48 9.03 2.36
N THR A 33 -5.11 9.52 1.30
CA THR A 33 -5.39 8.70 0.10
C THR A 33 -4.10 8.21 -0.54
N ARG A 34 -3.07 9.07 -0.65
CA ARG A 34 -1.75 8.65 -1.15
C ARG A 34 -1.12 7.56 -0.31
N ASP A 35 -1.19 7.66 1.02
CA ASP A 35 -0.64 6.62 1.91
C ASP A 35 -1.35 5.27 1.70
N ILE A 36 -2.68 5.29 1.61
CA ILE A 36 -3.49 4.08 1.33
C ILE A 36 -3.12 3.47 -0.03
N ILE A 37 -3.00 4.29 -1.08
CA ILE A 37 -2.62 3.81 -2.42
C ILE A 37 -1.23 3.18 -2.39
N ASN A 38 -0.25 3.83 -1.75
CA ASN A 38 1.11 3.28 -1.63
C ASN A 38 1.08 1.94 -0.90
N HIS A 39 0.27 1.82 0.15
CA HIS A 39 0.05 0.56 0.85
C HIS A 39 -0.50 -0.55 -0.05
N LEU A 40 -1.50 -0.22 -0.87
CA LEU A 40 -2.09 -1.18 -1.80
C LEU A 40 -1.09 -1.60 -2.88
N ILE A 41 -0.32 -0.65 -3.43
CA ILE A 41 0.74 -0.94 -4.41
C ILE A 41 1.76 -1.92 -3.81
N TRP A 42 2.23 -1.67 -2.59
CA TRP A 42 3.17 -2.56 -1.94
C TRP A 42 2.58 -3.93 -1.62
N ARG A 43 1.29 -3.99 -1.31
CA ARG A 43 0.58 -5.26 -1.10
C ARG A 43 0.46 -6.07 -2.39
N ILE A 44 0.11 -5.41 -3.49
CA ILE A 44 -0.01 -6.05 -4.81
C ILE A 44 1.35 -6.57 -5.26
N GLN A 45 2.40 -5.76 -5.17
CA GLN A 45 3.75 -6.16 -5.55
C GLN A 45 4.27 -7.33 -4.71
N GLY A 46 4.06 -7.31 -3.39
CA GLY A 46 4.42 -8.42 -2.51
C GLY A 46 3.66 -9.71 -2.83
N SER A 47 2.36 -9.60 -3.17
CA SER A 47 1.55 -10.75 -3.59
C SER A 47 2.01 -11.31 -4.92
N GLN A 48 2.25 -10.46 -5.92
CA GLN A 48 2.73 -10.88 -7.24
C GLN A 48 4.09 -11.58 -7.14
N TYR A 49 4.98 -11.10 -6.27
CA TYR A 49 6.24 -11.76 -6.02
C TYR A 49 6.06 -13.15 -5.37
N LEU A 50 5.13 -13.28 -4.43
CA LEU A 50 4.77 -14.60 -3.88
C LEU A 50 4.20 -15.53 -4.95
N ASP A 51 3.36 -15.02 -5.85
CA ASP A 51 2.82 -15.81 -6.97
C ASP A 51 3.95 -16.32 -7.88
N GLN A 52 4.96 -15.49 -8.18
CA GLN A 52 6.15 -15.88 -8.95
C GLN A 52 7.01 -16.93 -8.23
N VAL A 53 7.16 -16.80 -6.91
CA VAL A 53 7.87 -17.78 -6.09
C VAL A 53 7.10 -19.11 -6.09
N ASP A 54 5.78 -19.06 -5.94
CA ASP A 54 4.92 -20.25 -5.97
C ASP A 54 5.04 -20.99 -7.30
N GLU A 55 5.04 -20.25 -8.41
CA GLU A 55 5.24 -20.80 -9.76
C GLU A 55 6.64 -21.43 -9.93
N ALA A 56 7.70 -20.75 -9.48
CA ALA A 56 9.05 -21.29 -9.50
C ALA A 56 9.20 -22.56 -8.65
N LEU A 57 8.54 -22.61 -7.49
CA LEU A 57 8.50 -23.79 -6.62
C LEU A 57 7.74 -24.95 -7.27
N TYR A 58 6.61 -24.67 -7.93
CA TYR A 58 5.81 -25.66 -8.64
C TYR A 58 6.59 -26.31 -9.80
N ILE A 59 7.31 -25.49 -10.57
CA ILE A 59 8.09 -25.95 -11.73
C ILE A 59 9.44 -26.56 -11.28
N SER A 60 9.72 -26.60 -9.96
CA SER A 60 11.00 -27.06 -9.39
C SER A 60 12.21 -26.32 -9.99
N GLU A 61 12.02 -25.05 -10.32
CA GLU A 61 13.08 -24.23 -10.87
C GLU A 61 14.13 -23.98 -9.79
N ASN A 62 15.39 -24.32 -10.07
CA ASN A 62 16.46 -24.34 -9.07
C ASN A 62 16.90 -22.93 -8.60
N ARG A 63 16.25 -21.88 -9.12
CA ARG A 63 16.52 -20.48 -8.83
C ARG A 63 15.20 -19.75 -8.59
N LEU A 64 15.04 -19.27 -7.37
CA LEU A 64 13.91 -18.42 -7.02
C LEU A 64 14.11 -17.02 -7.60
N PRO A 65 13.01 -16.31 -7.93
CA PRO A 65 13.10 -14.92 -8.35
C PRO A 65 13.75 -14.08 -7.25
N LEU A 66 14.56 -13.08 -7.62
CA LEU A 66 15.14 -12.17 -6.64
C LEU A 66 14.05 -11.29 -6.03
N PRO A 67 14.03 -11.13 -4.69
CA PRO A 67 13.06 -10.25 -4.06
C PRO A 67 13.30 -8.80 -4.47
N PRO A 68 12.24 -8.02 -4.72
CA PRO A 68 12.38 -6.59 -4.95
C PRO A 68 13.02 -5.92 -3.73
N SER A 69 13.88 -4.92 -3.93
CA SER A 69 14.75 -4.32 -2.89
C SER A 69 14.03 -3.82 -1.63
N ASN A 70 12.73 -3.56 -1.72
CA ASN A 70 11.92 -3.01 -0.63
C ASN A 70 11.30 -4.09 0.28
N TYR A 71 11.58 -5.36 -0.01
CA TYR A 71 10.99 -6.52 0.65
C TYR A 71 12.09 -7.39 1.22
N HIS A 72 11.85 -7.91 2.42
CA HIS A 72 12.59 -9.02 2.97
C HIS A 72 11.79 -10.30 2.73
N PHE A 73 12.44 -11.30 2.16
CA PHE A 73 11.82 -12.57 1.82
C PHE A 73 12.51 -13.70 2.58
N ASP A 74 11.72 -14.43 3.36
CA ASP A 74 12.16 -15.58 4.15
C ASP A 74 11.35 -16.80 3.69
N ILE A 75 12.06 -17.88 3.34
CA ILE A 75 11.46 -19.17 3.05
C ILE A 75 11.86 -20.14 4.13
N ARG A 76 10.87 -20.74 4.78
CA ARG A 76 11.07 -21.84 5.72
C ARG A 76 10.49 -23.09 5.11
N ARG A 77 11.37 -23.98 4.66
CA ARG A 77 11.01 -25.32 4.22
C ARG A 77 11.20 -26.30 5.36
N SER A 78 10.12 -26.90 5.80
CA SER A 78 10.10 -28.06 6.69
C SER A 78 9.71 -29.31 5.89
N GLN A 79 9.91 -30.50 6.45
CA GLN A 79 9.62 -31.77 5.78
C GLN A 79 8.15 -31.91 5.37
N LYS A 80 7.23 -31.23 6.07
CA LYS A 80 5.79 -31.29 5.81
C LYS A 80 5.20 -29.98 5.30
N LYS A 81 5.91 -28.85 5.42
CA LYS A 81 5.34 -27.53 5.10
C LYS A 81 6.34 -26.60 4.46
N ILE A 82 5.90 -25.84 3.48
CA ILE A 82 6.64 -24.68 2.96
C ILE A 82 5.93 -23.43 3.46
N ILE A 83 6.65 -22.59 4.20
CA ILE A 83 6.16 -21.28 4.64
C ILE A 83 6.95 -20.21 3.88
N LEU A 84 6.22 -19.37 3.15
CA LEU A 84 6.73 -18.21 2.45
C LEU A 84 6.32 -16.97 3.23
N ASN A 85 7.30 -16.14 3.60
CA ASN A 85 7.04 -14.90 4.30
C ASN A 85 7.68 -13.73 3.54
N VAL A 86 6.85 -12.77 3.15
CA VAL A 86 7.27 -11.48 2.60
C VAL A 86 6.98 -10.40 3.63
N THR A 87 8.03 -9.74 4.12
CA THR A 87 7.97 -8.65 5.09
C THR A 87 8.45 -7.35 4.44
N TRP A 88 7.77 -6.24 4.68
CA TRP A 88 8.19 -4.93 4.14
C TRP A 88 9.31 -4.32 4.97
N PHE A 89 10.32 -3.72 4.32
CA PHE A 89 11.52 -3.19 5.00
C PHE A 89 11.22 -2.03 5.99
N LYS A 90 10.08 -1.34 5.84
CA LYS A 90 9.73 -0.16 6.66
C LYS A 90 8.44 -0.30 7.48
N LYS A 91 7.64 -1.36 7.33
CA LYS A 91 6.39 -1.54 8.09
C LYS A 91 6.24 -3.00 8.55
N SER A 92 5.72 -3.19 9.77
CA SER A 92 5.49 -4.50 10.42
C SER A 92 4.39 -5.36 9.79
N GLN A 93 3.97 -5.03 8.57
CA GLN A 93 3.02 -5.87 7.85
C GLN A 93 3.82 -7.06 7.28
N SER A 94 3.17 -8.21 7.08
CA SER A 94 3.72 -9.29 6.27
C SER A 94 2.63 -10.00 5.48
N ILE A 95 3.01 -10.66 4.39
CA ILE A 95 2.17 -11.67 3.73
C ILE A 95 2.85 -13.01 3.99
N ILE A 96 2.11 -13.89 4.67
CA ILE A 96 2.57 -15.25 4.97
C ILE A 96 1.66 -16.21 4.20
N ARG A 97 2.27 -17.08 3.39
CA ARG A 97 1.60 -18.22 2.76
C ARG A 97 2.23 -19.51 3.27
N SER A 98 1.42 -20.52 3.53
CA SER A 98 1.89 -21.83 3.96
C SER A 98 1.24 -22.93 3.14
N TYR A 99 2.05 -23.83 2.61
CA TYR A 99 1.63 -25.00 1.86
C TYR A 99 1.96 -26.26 2.65
N ASP A 100 1.01 -27.19 2.68
CA ASP A 100 1.22 -28.52 3.22
C ASP A 100 1.74 -29.43 2.09
N LEU A 101 2.89 -30.08 2.30
CA LEU A 101 3.52 -30.96 1.33
C LEU A 101 2.83 -32.34 1.26
N ASP A 102 1.88 -32.60 2.17
CA ASP A 102 1.12 -33.86 2.26
C ASP A 102 -0.16 -33.85 1.38
N ALA A 103 -0.45 -32.77 0.65
CA ALA A 103 -1.57 -32.71 -0.30
C ALA A 103 -1.10 -33.16 -1.70
N HIS A 104 -1.12 -34.47 -1.92
CA HIS A 104 -1.05 -35.08 -3.25
C HIS A 104 -2.28 -34.73 -4.10
#